data_AF-A0A955XYZ3-F1
#
_entry.id   AF-A0A955XYZ3-F1
#
_cell.length_a   1.000
_cell.length_b   1.000
_cell.length_c   1.000
_cell.angle_alpha   90.00
_cell.angle_beta   90.00
_cell.angle_gamma   90.00
#
_symmetry.space_group_name_H-M   'P 1'
#
loop_
_entity.id
_entity.type
_entity.pdbx_description
1 polymer ?
#
loop_
_entity_poly.entity_id
_entity_poly.type
_entity_poly.pdbx_seq_one_letter_code
_entity_poly.pdbx_strand_id
1 'polypeptide(L)'
;MALVVWFLLACSGDPGCFEGLLRADDGHCYPPATAPAVEDALLALPCVPVDLEPAIVIRPEGACVHGLCVTDTYAAMTSAVGMPDACGPASTPGYLECDWEAFAVSVAFEDTDGDGALAPNDRAIQVHLAGTGMAATPEGLGPGATPGCATRLLGAPDRADVRTVDGALAPIRMIWNTWGAVIDDDAPRDGLIDEMYFLAP
;
A
#
# COMPACT_ATOMS: atom_id res chain seq x y z
N MET A 1 67.44 -32.45 21.33
CA MET A 1 66.39 -31.70 20.63
C MET A 1 65.33 -32.69 20.19
N ALA A 2 64.16 -32.67 20.82
CA ALA A 2 63.04 -33.56 20.47
C ALA A 2 62.18 -32.89 19.40
N LEU A 3 62.00 -33.59 18.28
CA LEU A 3 61.15 -33.18 17.16
C LEU A 3 59.69 -33.44 17.56
N VAL A 4 58.91 -32.38 17.85
CA VAL A 4 57.48 -32.49 18.10
C VAL A 4 56.77 -32.56 16.74
N VAL A 5 56.36 -33.78 16.37
CA VAL A 5 55.51 -34.02 15.20
C VAL A 5 54.09 -33.65 15.59
N TRP A 6 53.58 -32.53 15.08
CA TRP A 6 52.15 -32.20 15.14
C TRP A 6 51.39 -33.18 14.23
N PHE A 7 50.70 -34.13 14.83
CA PHE A 7 49.65 -34.89 14.14
C PHE A 7 48.54 -33.91 13.75
N LEU A 8 48.53 -33.49 12.49
CA LEU A 8 47.32 -33.00 11.84
C LEU A 8 46.39 -34.21 11.71
N LEU A 9 45.55 -34.41 12.74
CA LEU A 9 44.36 -35.24 12.64
C LEU A 9 43.44 -34.60 11.61
N ALA A 10 43.63 -34.99 10.35
CA ALA A 10 42.64 -34.83 9.32
C ALA A 10 41.44 -35.70 9.72
N CYS A 11 40.42 -35.07 10.31
CA CYS A 11 39.11 -35.69 10.48
C CYS A 11 38.52 -35.91 9.09
N SER A 12 38.79 -37.07 8.50
CA SER A 12 38.25 -37.52 7.21
C SER A 12 36.84 -38.10 7.37
N GLY A 13 35.96 -37.39 8.08
CA GLY A 13 34.54 -37.70 8.12
C GLY A 13 33.85 -36.42 7.72
N ASP A 14 33.10 -36.45 6.63
CA ASP A 14 32.20 -35.34 6.27
C ASP A 14 31.28 -35.14 7.48
N PRO A 15 31.50 -34.11 8.32
CA PRO A 15 30.68 -33.93 9.50
C PRO A 15 29.37 -33.40 8.96
N GLY A 16 28.41 -34.30 8.76
CA GLY A 16 27.04 -33.92 8.44
C GLY A 16 26.63 -32.77 9.36
N CYS A 17 25.87 -31.82 8.82
CA CYS A 17 25.40 -30.70 9.61
C CYS A 17 24.68 -31.19 10.88
N PHE A 18 24.82 -30.43 11.98
CA PHE A 18 24.03 -30.70 13.18
C PHE A 18 22.54 -30.72 12.85
N GLU A 19 21.76 -31.49 13.63
CA GLU A 19 20.32 -31.60 13.46
C GLU A 19 19.67 -30.21 13.39
N GLY A 20 18.87 -29.97 12.34
CA GLY A 20 18.26 -28.66 12.08
C GLY A 20 19.08 -27.68 11.25
N LEU A 21 20.25 -28.08 10.72
CA LEU A 21 21.05 -27.27 9.78
C LEU A 21 21.18 -27.97 8.41
N LEU A 22 21.21 -27.19 7.33
CA LEU A 22 21.41 -27.64 5.96
C LEU A 22 22.79 -27.18 5.45
N ARG A 23 23.48 -28.06 4.72
CA ARG A 23 24.76 -27.71 4.07
C ARG A 23 24.49 -26.93 2.79
N ALA A 24 25.08 -25.75 2.66
CA ALA A 24 25.06 -24.97 1.42
C ALA A 24 26.24 -25.36 0.50
N ASP A 25 26.22 -24.83 -0.73
CA ASP A 25 27.23 -25.10 -1.77
C ASP A 25 28.63 -24.59 -1.41
N ASP A 26 28.73 -23.65 -0.46
CA ASP A 26 29.99 -23.15 0.11
C ASP A 26 30.62 -24.13 1.13
N GLY A 27 29.95 -25.26 1.41
CA GLY A 27 30.39 -26.28 2.34
C GLY A 27 30.06 -25.99 3.80
N HIS A 28 29.43 -24.84 4.12
CA HIS A 28 29.02 -24.44 5.46
C HIS A 28 27.58 -24.88 5.78
N CYS A 29 27.26 -25.02 7.07
CA CYS A 29 25.94 -25.41 7.55
C CYS A 29 25.16 -24.19 8.04
N TYR A 30 23.96 -23.97 7.52
CA TYR A 30 23.06 -22.87 7.89
C TYR A 30 21.74 -23.42 8.43
N PRO A 31 20.98 -22.67 9.24
CA PRO A 31 19.58 -22.99 9.47
C PRO A 31 18.87 -23.14 8.12
N PRO A 32 17.86 -24.02 7.98
CA PRO A 32 17.00 -23.99 6.82
C PRO A 32 16.50 -22.57 6.66
N ALA A 33 16.59 -22.02 5.44
CA ALA A 33 16.08 -20.70 5.14
C ALA A 33 14.58 -20.70 5.48
N THR A 34 14.23 -20.21 6.66
CA THR A 34 12.87 -19.81 6.94
C THR A 34 12.66 -18.59 6.07
N ALA A 35 11.80 -18.72 5.07
CA ALA A 35 11.34 -17.55 4.34
C ALA A 35 10.92 -16.51 5.38
N PRO A 36 11.34 -15.24 5.25
CA PRO A 36 10.87 -14.19 6.13
C PRO A 36 9.34 -14.19 6.12
N ALA A 37 8.74 -13.81 7.25
CA ALA A 37 7.30 -13.61 7.28
C ALA A 37 6.91 -12.61 6.18
N VAL A 38 5.74 -12.78 5.57
CA VAL A 38 5.30 -11.90 4.47
C VAL A 38 5.26 -10.45 4.96
N GLU A 39 4.90 -10.25 6.22
CA GLU A 39 4.90 -8.98 6.92
C GLU A 39 6.31 -8.35 6.95
N ASP A 40 7.34 -9.12 7.27
CA ASP A 40 8.74 -8.65 7.26
C ASP A 40 9.18 -8.26 5.85
N ALA A 41 8.77 -9.05 4.84
CA ALA A 41 9.08 -8.76 3.45
C ALA A 41 8.40 -7.47 2.95
N LEU A 42 7.15 -7.23 3.36
CA LEU A 42 6.40 -6.01 3.02
C LEU A 42 6.96 -4.76 3.73
N LEU A 43 7.40 -4.91 4.98
CA LEU A 43 8.04 -3.83 5.74
C LEU A 43 9.45 -3.50 5.23
N ALA A 44 10.11 -4.46 4.55
CA ALA A 44 11.41 -4.27 3.93
C ALA A 44 11.33 -3.61 2.53
N LEU A 45 10.14 -3.36 1.99
CA LEU A 45 9.99 -2.72 0.68
C LEU A 45 10.60 -1.32 0.68
N PRO A 46 11.37 -0.95 -0.35
CA PRO A 46 11.89 0.40 -0.46
C PRO A 46 10.71 1.37 -0.66
N CYS A 47 10.71 2.47 0.09
CA CYS A 47 9.90 3.62 -0.27
C CYS A 47 10.76 4.56 -1.11
N VAL A 48 10.31 4.78 -2.35
CA VAL A 48 10.80 5.84 -3.21
C VAL A 48 9.66 6.83 -3.34
N PRO A 49 9.71 7.97 -2.62
CA PRO A 49 8.67 8.98 -2.73
C PRO A 49 8.72 9.61 -4.14
N VAL A 50 7.55 9.98 -4.67
CA VAL A 50 7.48 10.82 -5.86
C VAL A 50 7.31 12.27 -5.40
N ASP A 51 8.22 13.12 -5.83
CA ASP A 51 8.11 14.56 -5.60
C ASP A 51 7.17 15.14 -6.65
N LEU A 52 5.95 15.49 -6.25
CA LEU A 52 4.93 16.08 -7.10
C LEU A 52 4.47 17.40 -6.51
N GLU A 53 4.43 18.43 -7.34
CA GLU A 53 3.79 19.71 -7.01
C GLU A 53 2.53 19.90 -7.85
N PRO A 54 1.37 20.23 -7.24
CA PRO A 54 1.15 20.41 -5.80
C PRO A 54 1.02 19.09 -5.03
N ALA A 55 1.53 19.05 -3.80
CA ALA A 55 1.35 17.90 -2.92
C ALA A 55 -0.08 17.86 -2.35
N ILE A 56 -0.67 16.66 -2.28
CA ILE A 56 -1.94 16.44 -1.58
C ILE A 56 -1.69 16.12 -0.10
N VAL A 57 -2.65 16.42 0.75
CA VAL A 57 -2.56 16.08 2.18
C VAL A 57 -3.46 14.87 2.43
N ILE A 58 -2.85 13.71 2.69
CA ILE A 58 -3.56 12.51 3.13
C ILE A 58 -3.50 12.47 4.66
N ARG A 59 -4.67 12.29 5.30
CA ARG A 59 -4.82 12.08 6.75
C ARG A 59 -5.48 10.73 6.99
N PRO A 60 -4.69 9.65 7.20
CA PRO A 60 -5.23 8.30 7.36
C PRO A 60 -6.20 8.18 8.53
N GLU A 61 -5.98 8.88 9.63
CA GLU A 61 -6.83 8.87 10.83
C GLU A 61 -8.26 9.36 10.62
N GLY A 62 -8.50 10.13 9.56
CA GLY A 62 -9.84 10.51 9.14
C GLY A 62 -10.24 9.92 7.79
N ALA A 63 -9.40 9.06 7.21
CA ALA A 63 -9.56 8.57 5.84
C ALA A 63 -9.83 9.75 4.86
N CYS A 64 -9.01 10.79 4.99
CA CYS A 64 -9.17 12.05 4.27
C CYS A 64 -8.09 12.28 3.23
N VAL A 65 -8.47 12.89 2.11
CA VAL A 65 -7.53 13.44 1.13
C VAL A 65 -7.89 14.87 0.80
N HIS A 66 -6.93 15.78 1.00
CA HIS A 66 -7.08 17.21 0.78
C HIS A 66 -8.28 17.83 1.51
N GLY A 67 -8.74 17.22 2.62
CA GLY A 67 -9.92 17.65 3.36
C GLY A 67 -11.24 17.02 2.92
N LEU A 68 -11.22 16.16 1.90
CA LEU A 68 -12.31 15.26 1.55
C LEU A 68 -12.18 13.99 2.39
N CYS A 69 -13.00 13.85 3.44
CA CYS A 69 -12.97 12.72 4.37
C CYS A 69 -14.13 11.77 4.14
N VAL A 70 -13.91 10.46 4.28
CA VAL A 70 -15.04 9.54 4.42
C VAL A 70 -15.95 9.97 5.58
N THR A 71 -17.24 9.68 5.48
CA THR A 71 -18.32 10.06 6.41
C THR A 71 -18.70 11.54 6.45
N ASP A 72 -17.91 12.45 5.86
CA ASP A 72 -18.31 13.86 5.70
C ASP A 72 -19.50 13.97 4.74
N THR A 73 -20.30 15.03 4.94
CA THR A 73 -21.43 15.30 4.03
C THR A 73 -20.97 16.05 2.80
N TYR A 74 -21.73 15.93 1.71
CA TYR A 74 -21.48 16.68 0.48
C TYR A 74 -21.38 18.20 0.72
N ALA A 75 -22.23 18.75 1.59
CA ALA A 75 -22.14 20.17 1.96
C ALA A 75 -20.86 20.54 2.74
N ALA A 76 -20.37 19.66 3.62
CA ALA A 76 -19.14 19.90 4.35
C ALA A 76 -17.93 19.91 3.41
N MET A 77 -17.87 18.95 2.49
CA MET A 77 -16.79 18.85 1.50
C MET A 77 -16.78 20.04 0.53
N THR A 78 -17.92 20.37 -0.05
CA THR A 78 -18.01 21.50 -0.99
C THR A 78 -17.74 22.83 -0.33
N SER A 79 -18.05 22.98 0.97
CA SER A 79 -17.64 24.13 1.76
C SER A 79 -16.13 24.16 2.05
N ALA A 80 -15.46 23.00 2.13
CA ALA A 80 -14.06 22.91 2.49
C ALA A 80 -13.13 23.11 1.28
N VAL A 81 -13.44 22.49 0.15
CA VAL A 81 -12.55 22.45 -1.03
C VAL A 81 -13.18 23.00 -2.32
N GLY A 82 -14.45 23.41 -2.27
CA GLY A 82 -15.20 23.89 -3.44
C GLY A 82 -16.03 22.81 -4.12
N MET A 83 -16.82 23.21 -5.10
CA MET A 83 -17.68 22.31 -5.86
C MET A 83 -16.84 21.34 -6.70
N PRO A 84 -17.28 20.07 -6.86
CA PRO A 84 -16.64 19.15 -7.79
C PRO A 84 -16.84 19.61 -9.24
N ASP A 85 -15.96 19.14 -10.12
CA ASP A 85 -15.99 19.41 -11.55
C ASP A 85 -17.13 18.64 -12.24
N ALA A 86 -17.37 17.41 -11.78
CA ALA A 86 -18.44 16.55 -12.26
C ALA A 86 -19.03 15.73 -11.12
N CYS A 87 -20.33 15.41 -11.24
CA CYS A 87 -20.98 14.38 -10.42
C CYS A 87 -21.92 13.55 -11.30
N GLY A 88 -22.01 12.25 -11.04
CA GLY A 88 -22.90 11.36 -11.76
C GLY A 88 -23.14 10.03 -11.04
N PRO A 89 -23.94 9.14 -11.63
CA PRO A 89 -24.14 7.80 -11.11
C PRO A 89 -22.81 7.05 -11.00
N ALA A 90 -22.53 6.52 -9.81
CA ALA A 90 -21.38 5.65 -9.61
C ALA A 90 -21.61 4.29 -10.31
N SER A 91 -20.54 3.51 -10.42
CA SER A 91 -20.61 2.12 -10.90
C SER A 91 -21.50 1.23 -10.03
N THR A 92 -21.65 1.58 -8.74
CA THR A 92 -22.49 0.87 -7.79
C THR A 92 -23.87 1.56 -7.68
N PRO A 93 -24.98 0.83 -7.87
CA PRO A 93 -26.32 1.40 -7.72
C PRO A 93 -26.56 1.98 -6.31
N GLY A 94 -27.23 3.13 -6.23
CA GLY A 94 -27.53 3.82 -4.97
C GLY A 94 -26.41 4.76 -4.49
N TYR A 95 -25.39 4.98 -5.33
CA TYR A 95 -24.31 5.90 -5.05
C TYR A 95 -24.10 6.89 -6.21
N LEU A 96 -23.65 8.08 -5.85
CA LEU A 96 -23.22 9.11 -6.79
C LEU A 96 -21.73 9.35 -6.58
N GLU A 97 -20.99 9.49 -7.67
CA GLU A 97 -19.56 9.78 -7.68
C GLU A 97 -19.34 11.21 -8.15
N CYS A 98 -18.49 11.94 -7.44
CA CYS A 98 -18.05 13.28 -7.81
C CYS A 98 -16.55 13.38 -7.94
N ASP A 99 -16.09 14.11 -8.94
CA ASP A 99 -14.69 14.28 -9.29
C ASP A 99 -14.20 15.69 -8.97
N TRP A 100 -13.08 15.79 -8.27
CA TRP A 100 -12.27 16.98 -8.12
C TRP A 100 -10.98 16.78 -8.92
N GLU A 101 -11.00 17.17 -10.19
CA GLU A 101 -9.89 16.96 -11.14
C GLU A 101 -8.61 17.65 -10.68
N ALA A 102 -8.73 18.80 -10.02
CA ALA A 102 -7.60 19.56 -9.47
C ALA A 102 -6.74 18.75 -8.48
N PHE A 103 -7.30 17.70 -7.87
CA PHE A 103 -6.61 16.85 -6.90
C PHE A 103 -6.50 15.39 -7.36
N ALA A 104 -7.06 15.05 -8.54
CA ALA A 104 -7.26 13.67 -8.99
C ALA A 104 -7.97 12.80 -7.93
N VAL A 105 -8.98 13.39 -7.27
CA VAL A 105 -9.79 12.72 -6.24
C VAL A 105 -11.21 12.56 -6.71
N SER A 106 -11.73 11.34 -6.63
CA SER A 106 -13.14 11.02 -6.77
C SER A 106 -13.71 10.64 -5.42
N VAL A 107 -14.96 11.02 -5.14
CA VAL A 107 -15.65 10.68 -3.88
C VAL A 107 -17.01 10.08 -4.21
N ALA A 108 -17.28 8.89 -3.68
CA ALA A 108 -18.59 8.28 -3.76
C ALA A 108 -19.43 8.65 -2.53
N PHE A 109 -20.67 9.03 -2.76
CA PHE A 109 -21.66 9.42 -1.77
C PHE A 109 -22.89 8.51 -1.82
N GLU A 110 -23.51 8.29 -0.67
CA GLU A 110 -24.82 7.64 -0.56
C GLU A 110 -25.94 8.52 -1.11
N ASP A 111 -26.63 8.06 -2.15
CA ASP A 111 -27.89 8.66 -2.62
C ASP A 111 -29.05 8.09 -1.79
N THR A 112 -29.27 8.71 -0.62
CA THR A 112 -30.14 8.13 0.42
C THR A 112 -31.61 8.13 0.03
N ASP A 113 -32.06 9.12 -0.75
CA ASP A 113 -33.44 9.22 -1.23
C ASP A 113 -33.65 8.63 -2.63
N GLY A 114 -32.55 8.30 -3.33
CA GLY A 114 -32.55 7.56 -4.59
C GLY A 114 -33.05 8.41 -5.76
N ASP A 115 -32.95 9.74 -5.66
CA ASP A 115 -33.43 10.67 -6.68
C ASP A 115 -32.41 10.94 -7.80
N GLY A 116 -31.19 10.43 -7.65
CA GLY A 116 -30.09 10.59 -8.59
C GLY A 116 -29.40 11.95 -8.51
N ALA A 117 -29.60 12.72 -7.44
CA ALA A 117 -28.95 13.98 -7.17
C ALA A 117 -28.38 14.03 -5.75
N LEU A 118 -27.29 14.79 -5.58
CA LEU A 118 -26.67 14.94 -4.26
C LEU A 118 -27.42 15.93 -3.39
N ALA A 119 -27.92 15.44 -2.26
CA ALA A 119 -28.43 16.25 -1.18
C ALA A 119 -27.26 16.76 -0.29
N PRO A 120 -27.41 17.93 0.35
CA PRO A 120 -26.40 18.47 1.27
C PRO A 120 -25.94 17.53 2.39
N ASN A 121 -26.79 16.57 2.77
CA ASN A 121 -26.55 15.65 3.88
C ASN A 121 -26.06 14.26 3.44
N ASP A 122 -25.96 14.00 2.14
CA ASP A 122 -25.43 12.74 1.62
C ASP A 122 -23.98 12.57 2.06
N ARG A 123 -23.65 11.37 2.51
CA ARG A 123 -22.37 11.09 3.16
C ARG A 123 -21.44 10.39 2.20
N ALA A 124 -20.18 10.81 2.22
CA ALA A 124 -19.12 10.11 1.53
C ALA A 124 -18.89 8.74 2.15
N ILE A 125 -18.89 7.71 1.32
CA ILE A 125 -18.58 6.33 1.71
C ILE A 125 -17.20 5.89 1.24
N GLN A 126 -16.65 6.59 0.25
CA GLN A 126 -15.36 6.29 -0.33
C GLN A 126 -14.71 7.56 -0.85
N VAL A 127 -13.41 7.68 -0.61
CA VAL A 127 -12.54 8.66 -1.27
C VAL A 127 -11.52 7.85 -2.09
N HIS A 128 -11.43 8.13 -3.38
CA HIS A 128 -10.60 7.43 -4.34
C HIS A 128 -9.61 8.39 -4.97
N LEU A 129 -8.34 8.00 -4.99
CA LEU A 129 -7.24 8.72 -5.62
C LEU A 129 -6.70 7.85 -6.73
N ALA A 130 -6.69 8.37 -7.95
CA ALA A 130 -6.19 7.66 -9.12
C ALA A 130 -5.21 8.52 -9.92
N GLY A 131 -4.36 7.85 -10.68
CA GLY A 131 -3.57 8.48 -11.74
C GLY A 131 -2.15 8.87 -11.30
N THR A 132 -1.17 8.42 -12.08
CA THR A 132 0.24 8.74 -11.87
C THR A 132 0.54 10.21 -12.19
N GLY A 133 1.29 10.88 -11.32
CA GLY A 133 1.86 12.20 -11.62
C GLY A 133 1.10 13.44 -11.12
N MET A 134 0.05 13.29 -10.32
CA MET A 134 -0.76 14.42 -9.86
C MET A 134 -0.77 14.65 -8.35
N ALA A 135 -0.47 13.64 -7.52
CA ALA A 135 -0.80 13.73 -6.11
C ALA A 135 0.00 12.75 -5.24
N ALA A 136 0.92 13.26 -4.42
CA ALA A 136 1.50 12.53 -3.29
C ALA A 136 1.57 13.44 -2.06
N THR A 137 1.61 12.85 -0.86
CA THR A 137 1.99 13.58 0.36
C THR A 137 3.46 13.98 0.32
N PRO A 138 3.88 14.97 1.12
CA PRO A 138 5.31 15.28 1.29
C PRO A 138 6.16 14.07 1.70
N GLU A 139 5.57 13.10 2.40
CA GLU A 139 6.20 11.84 2.80
C GLU A 139 6.18 10.77 1.70
N GLY A 140 5.58 11.08 0.55
CA GLY A 140 5.52 10.24 -0.64
C GLY A 140 4.39 9.22 -0.65
N LEU A 141 3.28 9.45 0.04
CA LEU A 141 2.10 8.59 -0.07
C LEU A 141 1.16 9.09 -1.17
N GLY A 142 0.89 8.26 -2.16
CA GLY A 142 -0.02 8.58 -3.24
C GLY A 142 0.24 7.74 -4.48
N PRO A 143 -0.62 7.84 -5.51
CA PRO A 143 -0.34 7.27 -6.82
C PRO A 143 1.04 7.66 -7.37
N GLY A 144 1.74 6.70 -7.95
CA GLY A 144 3.11 6.78 -8.44
C GLY A 144 4.19 6.46 -7.40
N ALA A 145 3.87 6.47 -6.10
CA ALA A 145 4.84 6.07 -5.07
C ALA A 145 4.99 4.55 -5.00
N THR A 146 6.08 4.06 -4.43
CA THR A 146 6.20 2.61 -4.21
C THR A 146 5.33 2.17 -3.02
N PRO A 147 4.79 0.93 -3.03
CA PRO A 147 4.09 0.32 -1.90
C PRO A 147 4.79 0.42 -0.54
N GLY A 148 6.13 0.45 -0.53
CA GLY A 148 6.93 0.65 0.67
C GLY A 148 6.71 2.01 1.37
N CYS A 149 6.26 3.03 0.65
CA CYS A 149 5.89 4.31 1.27
C CYS A 149 4.64 4.20 2.12
N ALA A 150 3.65 3.43 1.66
CA ALA A 150 2.45 3.14 2.44
C ALA A 150 2.76 2.30 3.67
N THR A 151 3.54 1.22 3.54
CA THR A 151 3.88 0.36 4.69
C THR A 151 4.70 1.09 5.76
N ARG A 152 5.53 2.06 5.35
CA ARG A 152 6.25 2.92 6.30
C ARG A 152 5.33 3.83 7.11
N LEU A 153 4.30 4.40 6.47
CA LEU A 153 3.41 5.38 7.10
C LEU A 153 2.26 4.72 7.87
N LEU A 154 1.67 3.67 7.30
CA LEU A 154 0.49 3.00 7.82
C LEU A 154 0.82 1.74 8.64
N GLY A 155 2.07 1.27 8.57
CA GLY A 155 2.50 -0.02 9.12
C GLY A 155 2.24 -1.19 8.16
N ALA A 156 2.41 -2.42 8.65
CA ALA A 156 2.08 -3.61 7.87
C ALA A 156 0.57 -3.66 7.57
N PRO A 157 0.17 -4.04 6.34
CA PRO A 157 -1.24 -4.22 6.02
C PRO A 157 -1.83 -5.43 6.76
N ASP A 158 -3.13 -5.39 7.03
CA ASP A 158 -3.88 -6.53 7.58
C ASP A 158 -3.97 -7.67 6.55
N ARG A 159 -4.00 -7.31 5.26
CA ARG A 159 -3.97 -8.25 4.15
C ARG A 159 -3.17 -7.67 2.98
N ALA A 160 -2.34 -8.50 2.37
CA ALA A 160 -1.69 -8.18 1.11
C ALA A 160 -1.84 -9.35 0.14
N ASP A 161 -2.31 -9.06 -1.07
CA ASP A 161 -2.23 -9.98 -2.18
C ASP A 161 -0.93 -9.66 -2.95
N VAL A 162 -0.06 -10.66 -3.09
CA VAL A 162 1.26 -10.52 -3.72
C VAL A 162 1.40 -11.44 -4.92
N ARG A 163 2.25 -11.06 -5.87
CA ARG A 163 2.61 -11.91 -7.02
C ARG A 163 4.09 -11.82 -7.33
N THR A 164 4.60 -12.79 -8.07
CA THR A 164 5.97 -12.71 -8.60
C THR A 164 6.00 -11.92 -9.91
N VAL A 165 6.84 -10.88 -9.97
CA VAL A 165 7.13 -10.04 -11.15
C VAL A 165 8.63 -10.06 -11.34
N ASP A 166 9.10 -10.52 -12.50
CA ASP A 166 10.54 -10.61 -12.81
C ASP A 166 11.40 -11.29 -11.72
N GLY A 167 10.82 -12.27 -11.02
CA GLY A 167 11.48 -13.02 -9.95
C GLY A 167 11.41 -12.37 -8.55
N ALA A 168 10.81 -11.20 -8.41
CA ALA A 168 10.59 -10.53 -7.12
C ALA A 168 9.11 -10.59 -6.70
N LEU A 169 8.82 -10.62 -5.40
CA LEU A 169 7.45 -10.45 -4.89
C LEU A 169 7.07 -8.97 -4.96
N ALA A 170 5.96 -8.67 -5.64
CA ALA A 170 5.35 -7.35 -5.69
C ALA A 170 3.92 -7.43 -5.13
N PRO A 171 3.55 -6.54 -4.19
CA PRO A 171 2.17 -6.42 -3.76
C PRO A 171 1.32 -5.83 -4.89
N ILE A 172 0.17 -6.43 -5.15
CA ILE A 172 -0.81 -5.90 -6.11
C ILE A 172 -2.00 -5.25 -5.41
N ARG A 173 -2.28 -5.64 -4.17
CA ARG A 173 -3.33 -5.07 -3.34
C ARG A 173 -2.92 -5.16 -1.89
N MET A 174 -3.06 -4.07 -1.15
CA MET A 174 -2.83 -4.02 0.30
C MET A 174 -4.01 -3.37 0.99
N ILE A 175 -4.41 -3.90 2.14
CA ILE A 175 -5.60 -3.48 2.89
C ILE A 175 -5.21 -3.21 4.35
N TRP A 176 -5.58 -2.03 4.84
CA TRP A 176 -5.50 -1.65 6.25
C TRP A 176 -6.90 -1.32 6.78
N ASN A 177 -7.49 -2.28 7.50
CA ASN A 177 -8.82 -2.15 8.10
C ASN A 177 -8.88 -1.01 9.12
N THR A 178 -7.79 -0.80 9.88
CA THR A 178 -7.69 0.28 10.88
C THR A 178 -7.90 1.66 10.25
N TRP A 179 -7.48 1.83 9.00
CA TRP A 179 -7.53 3.10 8.28
C TRP A 179 -8.62 3.14 7.20
N GLY A 180 -9.35 2.04 7.00
CA GLY A 180 -10.21 1.84 5.83
C GLY A 180 -9.46 1.99 4.50
N ALA A 181 -8.13 1.78 4.50
CA ALA A 181 -7.28 2.09 3.35
C ALA A 181 -7.05 0.85 2.48
N VAL A 182 -7.17 1.04 1.17
CA VAL A 182 -6.82 0.06 0.15
C VAL A 182 -5.88 0.70 -0.84
N ILE A 183 -4.85 -0.02 -1.23
CA ILE A 183 -3.85 0.44 -2.20
C ILE A 183 -3.69 -0.66 -3.24
N ASP A 184 -3.78 -0.29 -4.51
CA ASP A 184 -3.65 -1.20 -5.65
C ASP A 184 -2.47 -0.79 -6.56
N ASP A 185 -1.74 -1.80 -7.04
CA ASP A 185 -0.77 -1.76 -8.16
C ASP A 185 -1.40 -2.63 -9.27
N ASP A 186 -2.15 -1.96 -10.13
CA ASP A 186 -3.01 -2.53 -11.16
C ASP A 186 -2.33 -2.36 -12.53
N ALA A 187 -3.04 -2.36 -13.66
CA ALA A 187 -2.38 -2.36 -14.97
C ALA A 187 -1.96 -0.93 -15.41
N PRO A 188 -0.67 -0.66 -15.74
CA PRO A 188 0.45 -1.59 -15.83
C PRO A 188 1.13 -1.81 -14.48
N ARG A 189 1.30 -3.08 -14.12
CA ARG A 189 1.76 -3.42 -12.78
C ARG A 189 3.27 -3.30 -12.67
N ASP A 190 3.73 -2.09 -12.41
CA ASP A 190 5.12 -1.64 -12.46
C ASP A 190 5.76 -1.50 -11.07
N GLY A 191 5.01 -1.87 -10.01
CA GLY A 191 5.46 -1.78 -8.63
C GLY A 191 5.29 -0.39 -8.03
N LEU A 192 4.52 0.48 -8.69
CA LEU A 192 4.04 1.73 -8.15
C LEU A 192 2.57 1.61 -7.76
N ILE A 193 2.14 2.47 -6.85
CA ILE A 193 0.73 2.59 -6.49
C ILE A 193 0.01 3.23 -7.67
N ASP A 194 -1.02 2.59 -8.19
CA ASP A 194 -1.87 3.19 -9.23
C ASP A 194 -3.06 3.90 -8.61
N GLU A 195 -3.66 3.24 -7.61
CA GLU A 195 -4.91 3.67 -6.98
C GLU A 195 -4.84 3.55 -5.46
N MET A 196 -5.49 4.49 -4.80
CA MET A 196 -5.69 4.46 -3.35
C MET A 196 -7.14 4.75 -3.02
N TYR A 197 -7.70 3.96 -2.13
CA TYR A 197 -9.05 4.12 -1.64
C TYR A 197 -9.04 4.28 -0.13
N PHE A 198 -9.90 5.16 0.36
CA PHE A 198 -10.31 5.24 1.74
C PHE A 198 -11.79 4.95 1.83
N LEU A 199 -12.16 3.99 2.68
CA LEU A 199 -13.53 3.48 2.81
C LEU A 199 -14.07 3.86 4.19
N ALA A 200 -15.36 4.19 4.25
CA ALA A 200 -16.06 4.28 5.52
C ALA A 200 -16.04 2.90 6.22
N PRO A 201 -15.78 2.86 7.55
CA PRO A 201 -15.73 1.62 8.33
C PRO A 201 -17.08 0.92 8.49
#